data_AF-A0A091CBQ0-F1
#
_entry.id   AF-A0A091CBQ0-F1
#
_cell.length_a   1.000
_cell.length_b   1.000
_cell.length_c   1.000
_cell.angle_alpha   90.00
_cell.angle_beta   90.00
_cell.angle_gamma   90.00
#
_symmetry.space_group_name_H-M   'P 1'
#
loop_
_entity.id
_entity.type
_entity.pdbx_description
1 polymer ?
#
loop_
_entity_poly.entity_id
_entity_poly.type
_entity_poly.pdbx_seq_one_letter_code
_entity_poly.pdbx_strand_id
1 'polypeptide(L)'
;MAREEEIISIVSENKKLEVNELASLLNVSKVTIRKDLDKLETRGIVHRQHGYAVLNSQDDINYRLAINYDLKRKIAKEAAKLVKDGETVMIESGSTCTLLAEELANYKN
;
A
#
# COMPACT_ATOMS: atom_id res chain seq x y z
N MET A 1 0.79 5.62 13.20
CA MET A 1 0.51 5.43 11.76
C MET A 1 1.46 6.31 10.99
N ALA A 2 2.04 5.79 9.91
CA ALA A 2 2.89 6.60 9.04
C ALA A 2 2.00 7.58 8.26
N ARG A 3 2.45 8.83 8.03
CA ARG A 3 1.65 9.86 7.33
C ARG A 3 1.13 9.40 5.96
N GLU A 4 1.88 8.55 5.28
CA GLU A 4 1.46 7.93 4.02
C GLU A 4 0.17 7.12 4.16
N GLU A 5 -0.01 6.37 5.26
CA GLU A 5 -1.25 5.62 5.55
C GLU A 5 -2.43 6.57 5.76
N GLU A 6 -2.19 7.68 6.46
CA GLU A 6 -3.20 8.70 6.73
C GLU A 6 -3.63 9.43 5.45
N ILE A 7 -2.68 9.79 4.58
CA ILE A 7 -2.95 10.35 3.25
C ILE A 7 -3.84 9.39 2.45
N ILE A 8 -3.49 8.10 2.42
CA ILE A 8 -4.27 7.11 1.68
C ILE A 8 -5.69 7.00 2.25
N SER A 9 -5.86 6.96 3.58
CA SER A 9 -7.18 6.92 4.22
C SER A 9 -8.04 8.11 3.80
N ILE A 10 -7.49 9.34 3.91
CA ILE A 10 -8.22 10.57 3.57
C ILE A 10 -8.60 10.61 2.09
N VAL A 11 -7.67 10.30 1.18
CA VAL A 11 -7.96 10.29 -0.26
C VAL A 11 -8.94 9.16 -0.62
N SER A 12 -8.94 8.04 0.13
CA SER A 12 -9.90 6.94 -0.04
C SER A 12 -11.31 7.33 0.30
N GLU A 13 -11.50 8.08 1.38
CA GLU A 13 -12.82 8.57 1.79
C GLU A 13 -13.36 9.62 0.80
N ASN A 14 -12.48 10.49 0.28
CA ASN A 14 -12.88 11.64 -0.53
C ASN A 14 -12.81 11.39 -2.04
N LYS A 15 -12.25 10.25 -2.49
CA LYS A 15 -11.95 9.84 -3.89
C LYS A 15 -10.97 10.74 -4.66
N LYS A 16 -10.99 12.04 -4.40
CA LYS A 16 -10.16 13.07 -5.02
C LYS A 16 -10.04 14.24 -4.04
N LEU A 17 -8.81 14.69 -3.77
CA LEU A 17 -8.59 15.80 -2.85
C LEU A 17 -7.54 16.77 -3.38
N GLU A 18 -7.68 18.07 -3.12
CA GLU A 18 -6.66 19.05 -3.49
C GLU A 18 -5.40 18.88 -2.63
N VAL A 19 -4.23 19.04 -3.24
CA VAL A 19 -2.95 19.04 -2.51
C VAL A 19 -2.92 20.11 -1.41
N ASN A 20 -3.58 21.25 -1.63
CA ASN A 20 -3.68 22.32 -0.64
C ASN A 20 -4.55 21.93 0.55
N GLU A 21 -5.67 21.27 0.28
CA GLU A 21 -6.59 20.78 1.30
C GLU A 21 -5.96 19.65 2.13
N LEU A 22 -5.28 18.72 1.47
CA LEU A 22 -4.54 17.64 2.12
C LEU A 22 -3.45 18.18 3.06
N ALA A 23 -2.73 19.22 2.63
CA ALA A 23 -1.74 19.90 3.44
C ALA A 23 -2.36 20.58 4.68
N SER A 24 -3.55 21.16 4.53
CA SER A 24 -4.29 21.77 5.63
C SER A 24 -4.80 20.73 6.63
N LEU A 25 -5.41 19.64 6.14
CA LEU A 25 -5.95 18.56 6.98
C LEU A 25 -4.85 17.89 7.82
N LEU A 26 -3.68 17.66 7.22
CA LEU A 26 -2.55 17.01 7.87
C LEU A 26 -1.60 17.99 8.59
N ASN A 27 -1.93 19.28 8.59
CA ASN A 27 -1.14 20.34 9.20
C ASN A 27 0.36 20.32 8.82
N VAL A 28 0.65 20.21 7.52
CA VAL A 28 2.02 20.19 6.97
C VAL A 28 2.15 21.09 5.75
N SER A 29 3.37 21.41 5.35
CA SER A 29 3.59 22.25 4.16
C SER A 29 3.18 21.55 2.86
N LYS A 30 2.82 22.35 1.84
CA LYS A 30 2.56 21.84 0.48
C LYS A 30 3.76 21.08 -0.09
N VAL A 31 4.99 21.49 0.24
CA VAL A 31 6.22 20.81 -0.20
C VAL A 31 6.33 19.43 0.44
N THR A 32 5.93 19.30 1.71
CA THR A 32 5.89 18.03 2.43
C THR A 32 4.88 17.08 1.80
N ILE A 33 3.64 17.53 1.58
CA ILE A 33 2.61 16.71 0.90
C ILE A 33 3.03 16.32 -0.50
N ARG A 34 3.65 17.21 -1.27
CA ARG A 34 4.15 16.85 -2.60
C ARG A 34 5.15 15.70 -2.55
N LYS A 35 6.11 15.74 -1.62
CA LYS A 35 7.08 14.65 -1.43
C LYS A 35 6.42 13.33 -1.01
N ASP A 36 5.43 13.39 -0.12
CA ASP A 36 4.73 12.19 0.35
C ASP A 36 3.86 11.60 -0.79
N LEU A 37 3.17 12.45 -1.56
CA LEU A 37 2.44 12.03 -2.76
C LEU A 37 3.35 11.50 -3.87
N ASP A 38 4.55 12.07 -4.06
CA ASP A 38 5.53 11.55 -5.02
C ASP A 38 5.90 10.10 -4.69
N LYS A 39 6.15 9.80 -3.41
CA LYS A 39 6.42 8.42 -2.97
C LYS A 39 5.23 7.49 -3.21
N LEU A 40 4.03 7.92 -2.85
CA LEU A 40 2.81 7.13 -3.07
C LEU A 40 2.53 6.90 -4.56
N GLU A 41 2.85 7.88 -5.41
CA GLU A 41 2.73 7.80 -6.87
C GLU A 41 3.78 6.83 -7.46
N THR A 42 5.03 6.86 -6.99
CA THR A 42 6.05 5.87 -7.40
C THR A 42 5.68 4.42 -7.02
N ARG A 43 4.87 4.26 -5.98
CA ARG A 43 4.33 2.96 -5.53
C ARG A 43 3.03 2.57 -6.25
N GLY A 44 2.53 3.42 -7.16
CA GLY A 44 1.30 3.17 -7.90
C GLY A 44 0.03 3.22 -7.05
N ILE A 45 0.04 3.95 -5.93
CA ILE A 45 -1.09 4.01 -4.98
C ILE A 45 -1.99 5.19 -5.29
N VAL A 46 -1.38 6.35 -5.54
CA VAL A 46 -2.06 7.58 -5.91
C VAL A 46 -1.57 8.05 -7.27
N HIS A 47 -2.38 8.84 -7.95
CA HIS A 47 -1.98 9.60 -9.11
C HIS A 47 -2.33 11.07 -8.91
N ARG A 48 -1.43 11.96 -9.35
CA ARG A 48 -1.69 13.40 -9.32
C ARG A 48 -2.24 13.90 -10.64
N GLN A 49 -3.35 14.62 -10.56
CA GLN A 49 -3.98 15.22 -11.73
C GLN A 49 -4.34 16.68 -11.42
N HIS A 50 -3.76 17.62 -12.17
CA HIS A 50 -4.11 19.06 -12.11
C HIS A 50 -4.18 19.66 -10.68
N GLY A 51 -3.27 19.26 -9.78
CA GLY A 51 -3.24 19.76 -8.39
C GLY A 51 -4.06 18.95 -7.38
N TYR A 52 -4.66 17.85 -7.81
CA TYR A 52 -5.37 16.89 -6.96
C TYR A 52 -4.56 15.60 -6.78
N ALA A 53 -4.75 14.94 -5.64
CA ALA A 53 -4.40 13.55 -5.41
C ALA A 53 -5.66 12.68 -5.59
N VAL A 54 -5.53 11.61 -6.37
CA VAL A 54 -6.58 10.61 -6.63
C VAL A 54 -6.00 9.24 -6.33
N LEU A 55 -6.75 8.33 -5.72
CA LEU A 55 -6.27 6.95 -5.58
C LEU A 55 -6.38 6.21 -6.91
N ASN A 56 -5.43 5.32 -7.15
CA ASN A 56 -5.58 4.31 -8.18
C ASN A 56 -6.71 3.34 -7.79
N SER A 57 -7.23 2.61 -8.79
CA SER A 57 -8.36 1.70 -8.59
C SER A 57 -8.13 0.76 -7.39
N GLN A 58 -9.16 0.54 -6.58
CA GLN A 58 -9.08 -0.42 -5.46
C GLN A 58 -8.86 -1.86 -5.94
N ASP A 59 -9.14 -2.16 -7.21
CA ASP A 59 -8.84 -3.44 -7.84
C ASP A 59 -7.36 -3.57 -8.23
N ASP A 60 -6.64 -2.45 -8.34
CA ASP A 60 -5.22 -2.42 -8.66
C ASP A 60 -4.42 -3.15 -7.58
N ILE A 61 -3.54 -4.06 -8.03
CA ILE A 61 -2.75 -4.88 -7.12
C ILE A 61 -1.76 -4.05 -6.31
N ASN A 62 -1.19 -2.97 -6.87
CA ASN A 62 -0.25 -2.09 -6.18
C ASN A 62 -0.94 -1.30 -5.08
N TYR A 63 -2.14 -0.79 -5.37
CA TYR A 63 -2.99 -0.19 -4.34
C TYR A 63 -3.25 -1.18 -3.22
N ARG A 64 -3.78 -2.37 -3.56
CA ARG A 64 -4.10 -3.40 -2.57
C ARG A 64 -2.87 -3.81 -1.78
N LEU A 65 -1.69 -3.94 -2.39
CA LEU A 65 -0.42 -4.25 -1.74
C LEU A 65 0.02 -3.18 -0.75
N ALA A 66 -0.12 -1.90 -1.08
CA ALA A 66 0.33 -0.83 -0.21
C ALA A 66 -0.53 -0.63 1.04
N ILE A 67 -1.85 -0.82 0.94
CA ILE A 67 -2.75 -0.73 2.10
C ILE A 67 -2.38 -1.81 3.10
N ASN A 68 -2.17 -1.44 4.37
CA ASN A 68 -1.84 -2.37 5.45
C ASN A 68 -0.65 -3.28 5.10
N TYR A 69 0.30 -2.78 4.30
CA TYR A 69 1.44 -3.56 3.80
C TYR A 69 2.17 -4.28 4.95
N ASP A 70 2.56 -3.54 5.99
CA ASP A 70 3.31 -4.10 7.13
C ASP A 70 2.51 -5.17 7.88
N LEU A 71 1.20 -4.98 8.03
CA LEU A 71 0.33 -5.96 8.69
C LEU A 71 0.22 -7.23 7.86
N LYS A 72 -0.07 -7.12 6.56
CA LYS A 72 -0.16 -8.29 5.68
C LYS A 72 1.17 -9.01 5.55
N ARG A 73 2.28 -8.27 5.54
CA ARG A 73 3.62 -8.86 5.53
C ARG A 73 3.88 -9.67 6.81
N LYS A 74 3.47 -9.17 7.99
CA LYS A 74 3.53 -9.95 9.24
C LYS A 74 2.70 -11.23 9.16
N ILE A 75 1.47 -11.15 8.62
CA ILE A 75 0.62 -12.32 8.40
C ILE A 75 1.29 -13.33 7.46
N ALA A 76 1.80 -12.85 6.32
CA ALA A 76 2.50 -13.66 5.34
C ALA A 76 3.71 -14.38 5.93
N LYS A 77 4.51 -13.70 6.76
CA LYS A 77 5.66 -14.29 7.46
C LYS A 77 5.27 -15.40 8.43
N GLU A 78 4.25 -15.19 9.25
CA GLU A 78 3.80 -16.24 10.17
C GLU A 78 3.19 -17.42 9.42
N ALA A 79 2.43 -17.16 8.34
CA ALA A 79 1.88 -18.22 7.49
C ALA A 79 2.97 -19.02 6.78
N ALA A 80 4.05 -18.38 6.30
CA ALA A 80 5.17 -19.06 5.64
C ALA A 80 5.85 -20.09 6.55
N LYS A 81 5.95 -19.83 7.86
CA LYS A 81 6.51 -20.78 8.84
C LYS A 81 5.68 -22.05 9.03
N LEU A 82 4.41 -22.04 8.61
CA LEU A 82 3.53 -23.20 8.71
C LEU A 82 3.73 -24.20 7.56
N VAL A 83 4.32 -23.75 6.45
CA VAL A 83 4.61 -24.57 5.27
C VAL A 83 5.93 -25.31 5.48
N LYS A 84 5.93 -26.61 5.20
CA LYS A 84 7.12 -27.47 5.34
C LYS A 84 7.70 -27.86 3.99
N ASP A 85 8.98 -28.22 4.01
CA ASP A 85 9.69 -28.68 2.82
C ASP A 85 9.01 -29.93 2.23
N GLY A 86 8.81 -29.94 0.91
CA GLY A 86 8.12 -31.02 0.20
C GLY A 86 6.58 -30.94 0.18
N GLU A 87 5.98 -29.94 0.83
CA GLU A 87 4.53 -29.69 0.72
C GLU A 87 4.16 -28.98 -0.59
N THR A 88 2.98 -29.31 -1.12
CA THR A 88 2.38 -28.60 -2.26
C THR A 88 1.36 -27.59 -1.74
N VAL A 89 1.56 -26.30 -2.05
CA VAL A 89 0.68 -25.21 -1.61
C VAL A 89 -0.03 -24.58 -2.81
N MET A 90 -1.34 -24.35 -2.67
CA MET A 90 -2.13 -23.55 -3.61
C MET A 90 -2.22 -22.11 -3.11
N ILE A 91 -1.90 -21.14 -3.95
CA ILE A 91 -1.94 -19.70 -3.62
C ILE A 91 -3.01 -19.02 -4.46
N GLU A 92 -3.95 -18.35 -3.80
CA GLU A 92 -5.02 -17.59 -4.44
C GLU A 92 -4.58 -16.17 -4.84
N SER A 93 -5.39 -15.48 -5.64
CA SER A 93 -5.21 -14.06 -5.92
C SER A 93 -5.50 -13.20 -4.69
N GLY A 94 -4.61 -12.27 -4.38
CA GLY A 94 -4.84 -11.29 -3.33
C GLY A 94 -3.53 -10.73 -2.80
N SER A 95 -3.54 -9.47 -2.35
CA SER A 95 -2.30 -8.80 -1.95
C SER A 95 -1.58 -9.49 -0.78
N THR A 96 -2.32 -10.09 0.16
CA THR A 96 -1.73 -10.88 1.25
C THR A 96 -1.12 -12.19 0.73
N CYS A 97 -1.80 -12.88 -0.17
CA CYS A 97 -1.31 -14.13 -0.80
C CYS A 97 -0.08 -13.87 -1.67
N THR A 98 -0.02 -12.73 -2.36
CA THR A 98 1.18 -12.28 -3.08
C THR A 98 2.38 -12.15 -2.15
N LEU A 99 2.20 -11.52 -0.98
CA LEU A 99 3.27 -11.41 0.02
C LEU A 99 3.66 -12.76 0.61
N LEU A 100 2.71 -13.68 0.81
CA LEU A 100 3.01 -15.05 1.22
C LEU A 100 3.88 -15.76 0.18
N ALA A 101 3.54 -15.66 -1.11
CA ALA A 101 4.33 -16.24 -2.18
C ALA A 101 5.76 -15.69 -2.20
N GLU A 102 5.92 -14.38 -1.99
CA GLU A 102 7.23 -13.72 -1.89
C GLU A 102 8.03 -14.21 -0.67
N GLU A 103 7.41 -14.30 0.51
CA GLU A 103 8.10 -14.79 1.71
C GLU A 103 8.49 -16.26 1.55
N LEU A 104 7.65 -17.13 0.97
CA LEU A 104 7.99 -18.53 0.66
C LEU A 104 9.13 -18.64 -0.36
N ALA A 105 9.16 -17.81 -1.40
CA ALA A 105 10.23 -17.81 -2.40
C ALA A 105 11.58 -17.34 -1.84
N ASN A 106 11.55 -16.44 -0.86
CA ASN A 106 12.74 -15.94 -0.17
C ASN A 106 13.15 -16.78 1.04
N TYR A 107 12.27 -17.67 1.51
CA TYR A 107 12.55 -18.59 2.61
C TYR A 107 13.56 -19.63 2.16
N LYS A 108 14.84 -19.34 2.38
CA LYS A 108 15.89 -20.34 2.30
C LYS A 108 15.97 -21.05 3.64
N ASN A 109 15.68 -22.35 3.64
CA ASN A 109 16.17 -23.25 4.69
C ASN A 109 17.70 -23.23 4.70
#